data_AF-A0A348VV43-F1
#
_entry.id   AF-A0A348VV43-F1
#
_cell.length_a   1.000
_cell.length_b   1.000
_cell.length_c   1.000
_cell.angle_alpha   90.00
_cell.angle_beta   90.00
_cell.angle_gamma   90.00
#
_symmetry.space_group_name_H-M   'P 1'
#
loop_
_entity.id
_entity.type
_entity.pdbx_description
1 polymer ?
#
loop_
_entity_poly.entity_id
_entity_poly.type
_entity_poly.pdbx_seq_one_letter_code
_entity_poly.pdbx_strand_id
1 'polypeptide(L)'
;MLSLCSPSYSITIRVEIENRIGMFARIATAISSAGGDMGAVDIVRVEKGKIIRDITVNARDVAHEKGIVKAIKTVAGVKVIRVMDRTFSAHLGGKIEVKNKLPVRDRNDLSKVYTPGVARVCMDIHQNKEHAYRYTIKGNSVAVVSDGTAVLGLGDIGPEAALPVMEGKAMIFKEFADIDAFPVVLATKDVDEIVRTVKNIAPAFGGINLEDISAPRCFEVEEKLRKLLDIPVFHDDQHGTA
;
A
#
# COMPACT_ATOMS: atom_id res chain seq x y z
N MET A 1 25.50 -15.24 -7.09
CA MET A 1 24.85 -15.76 -5.87
C MET A 1 23.47 -16.26 -6.24
N LEU A 2 23.09 -17.48 -5.87
CA LEU A 2 21.68 -17.90 -5.95
C LEU A 2 20.89 -17.00 -5.00
N SER A 3 19.93 -16.25 -5.54
CA SER A 3 19.03 -15.44 -4.71
C SER A 3 18.22 -16.36 -3.81
N LEU A 4 18.26 -16.11 -2.50
CA LEU A 4 17.51 -16.86 -1.50
C LEU A 4 16.00 -16.60 -1.68
N CYS A 5 15.17 -17.57 -1.30
CA CYS A 5 13.73 -17.36 -1.30
C CYS A 5 13.34 -16.22 -0.34
N SER A 6 12.33 -15.44 -0.72
CA SER A 6 11.91 -14.24 0.02
C SER A 6 10.39 -14.19 0.20
N PRO A 7 9.88 -13.68 1.34
CA PRO A 7 8.47 -13.39 1.51
C PRO A 7 7.87 -12.43 0.47
N SER A 8 8.69 -11.60 -0.19
CA SER A 8 8.25 -10.70 -1.26
C SER A 8 7.77 -11.45 -2.52
N TYR A 9 8.21 -12.69 -2.69
CA TYR A 9 7.81 -13.61 -3.76
C TYR A 9 7.19 -14.85 -3.13
N SER A 10 6.06 -14.66 -2.44
CA SER A 10 5.36 -15.71 -1.69
C SER A 10 4.01 -16.00 -2.33
N ILE A 11 3.75 -17.28 -2.60
CA ILE A 11 2.50 -17.75 -3.19
C ILE A 11 1.78 -18.70 -2.24
N THR A 12 0.45 -18.61 -2.21
CA THR A 12 -0.42 -19.62 -1.61
C THR A 12 -1.04 -20.46 -2.72
N ILE A 13 -0.75 -21.76 -2.69
CA ILE A 13 -1.19 -22.72 -3.70
C ILE A 13 -2.29 -23.58 -3.10
N ARG A 14 -3.52 -23.40 -3.59
CA ARG A 14 -4.64 -24.28 -3.25
C ARG A 14 -4.57 -25.54 -4.08
N VAL A 15 -4.40 -26.67 -3.40
CA VAL A 15 -4.30 -27.99 -4.03
C VAL A 15 -5.39 -28.91 -3.53
N GLU A 16 -5.99 -29.66 -4.45
CA GLU A 16 -6.76 -30.86 -4.16
C GLU A 16 -5.81 -32.06 -4.21
N ILE A 17 -5.82 -32.87 -3.15
CA ILE A 17 -4.90 -33.98 -2.96
C ILE A 17 -5.73 -35.24 -2.72
N GLU A 18 -5.40 -36.35 -3.39
CA GLU A 18 -5.93 -37.67 -3.04
C GLU A 18 -5.62 -38.00 -1.57
N ASN A 19 -6.63 -38.42 -0.82
CA ASN A 19 -6.50 -38.72 0.60
C ASN A 19 -5.87 -40.10 0.84
N ARG A 20 -4.56 -40.21 0.55
CA ARG A 20 -3.74 -41.40 0.80
C ARG A 20 -2.41 -41.02 1.48
N ILE A 21 -1.86 -41.97 2.22
CA ILE A 21 -0.62 -41.80 2.99
C ILE A 21 0.52 -41.38 2.05
N GLY A 22 1.36 -40.44 2.50
CA GLY A 22 2.56 -39.98 1.79
C GLY A 22 2.32 -38.93 0.70
N MET A 23 1.08 -38.60 0.34
CA MET A 23 0.82 -37.60 -0.70
C MET A 23 1.36 -36.21 -0.39
N PHE A 24 1.21 -35.77 0.85
CA PHE A 24 1.76 -34.49 1.28
C PHE A 24 3.30 -34.46 1.20
N ALA A 25 3.97 -35.56 1.58
CA ALA A 25 5.42 -35.67 1.47
C ALA A 25 5.92 -35.57 0.03
N ARG A 26 5.17 -36.11 -0.94
CA ARG A 26 5.48 -35.97 -2.38
C ARG A 26 5.38 -34.53 -2.86
N ILE A 27 4.36 -33.79 -2.38
CA ILE A 27 4.23 -32.35 -2.67
C ILE A 27 5.39 -31.58 -2.05
N ALA A 28 5.72 -31.87 -0.79
CA ALA A 28 6.82 -31.21 -0.10
C ALA A 28 8.17 -31.47 -0.79
N THR A 29 8.40 -32.70 -1.24
CA THR A 29 9.58 -33.06 -2.03
C THR A 29 9.61 -32.33 -3.37
N ALA A 30 8.47 -32.21 -4.06
CA ALA A 30 8.40 -31.47 -5.33
C ALA A 30 8.72 -29.97 -5.16
N ILE A 31 8.24 -29.37 -4.06
CA ILE A 31 8.53 -27.97 -3.72
C ILE A 31 10.01 -27.78 -3.42
N SER A 32 10.57 -28.58 -2.50
CA SER A 32 11.98 -28.45 -2.10
C SER A 32 12.94 -28.78 -3.23
N SER A 33 12.62 -29.78 -4.06
CA SER A 33 13.43 -30.13 -5.24
C SER A 33 13.41 -29.05 -6.32
N ALA A 34 12.32 -28.27 -6.40
CA ALA A 34 12.25 -27.10 -7.26
C ALA A 34 13.01 -25.90 -6.68
N GLY A 35 13.48 -25.97 -5.42
CA GLY A 35 14.17 -24.91 -4.70
C GLY A 35 13.24 -23.98 -3.91
N GLY A 36 11.94 -24.31 -3.80
CA GLY A 36 10.98 -23.52 -3.04
C GLY A 36 11.14 -23.70 -1.53
N ASP A 37 10.96 -22.61 -0.78
CA ASP A 37 10.95 -22.63 0.68
C ASP A 37 9.51 -22.76 1.18
N MET A 38 9.22 -23.82 1.92
CA MET A 38 7.86 -24.13 2.35
C MET A 38 7.49 -23.39 3.63
N GLY A 39 6.37 -22.67 3.59
CA GLY A 39 5.79 -21.99 4.75
C GLY A 39 4.60 -22.76 5.34
N ALA A 40 3.57 -22.00 5.71
CA ALA A 40 2.35 -22.52 6.32
C ALA A 40 1.58 -23.49 5.40
N VAL A 41 0.94 -24.48 6.03
CA VAL A 41 0.08 -25.47 5.37
C VAL A 41 -1.21 -25.62 6.14
N ASP A 42 -2.31 -25.28 5.48
CA ASP A 42 -3.63 -25.23 6.09
C ASP A 42 -4.58 -26.20 5.37
N ILE A 43 -5.38 -26.94 6.13
CA ILE A 43 -6.44 -27.78 5.58
C ILE A 43 -7.69 -26.90 5.39
N VAL A 44 -8.10 -26.73 4.14
CA VAL A 44 -9.30 -25.95 3.80
C VAL A 44 -10.55 -26.79 3.95
N ARG A 45 -10.51 -28.03 3.44
CA ARG A 45 -11.65 -28.95 3.46
C ARG A 45 -11.19 -30.40 3.33
N VAL A 46 -11.92 -31.31 3.98
CA VAL A 46 -11.78 -32.76 3.77
C VAL A 46 -13.07 -33.27 3.11
N GLU A 47 -12.90 -34.06 2.05
CA GLU A 47 -13.98 -34.69 1.31
C GLU A 47 -13.72 -36.20 1.20
N LYS A 48 -14.73 -36.96 0.75
CA LYS A 48 -14.58 -38.42 0.60
C LYS A 48 -13.49 -38.73 -0.45
N GLY A 49 -12.35 -39.23 0.03
CA GLY A 49 -11.20 -39.58 -0.81
C GLY A 49 -10.28 -38.42 -1.22
N LYS A 50 -10.55 -37.18 -0.77
CA LYS A 50 -9.77 -35.99 -1.15
C LYS A 50 -9.57 -35.03 0.02
N ILE A 51 -8.48 -34.29 0.01
CA ILE A 51 -8.21 -33.20 0.94
C ILE A 51 -7.81 -31.96 0.14
N ILE A 52 -8.44 -30.83 0.44
CA ILE A 52 -8.05 -29.54 -0.11
C ILE A 52 -7.15 -28.84 0.91
N ARG A 53 -5.95 -28.43 0.47
CA ARG A 53 -4.99 -27.69 1.30
C ARG A 53 -4.54 -26.41 0.62
N ASP A 54 -4.29 -25.40 1.42
CA ASP A 54 -3.51 -24.24 1.02
C ASP A 54 -2.07 -24.44 1.49
N ILE A 55 -1.12 -24.30 0.56
CA ILE A 55 0.31 -24.44 0.84
C ILE A 55 0.99 -23.13 0.49
N THR A 56 1.60 -22.49 1.47
CA THR A 56 2.40 -21.28 1.27
C THR A 56 3.82 -21.68 0.87
N VAL A 57 4.34 -21.06 -0.18
CA VAL A 57 5.71 -21.28 -0.65
C VAL A 57 6.36 -19.96 -0.99
N ASN A 58 7.55 -19.71 -0.44
CA ASN A 58 8.41 -18.61 -0.83
C ASN A 58 9.29 -19.05 -2.00
N ALA A 59 9.34 -18.20 -3.01
CA ALA A 59 10.20 -18.31 -4.17
C ALA A 59 11.24 -17.19 -4.14
N ARG A 60 12.10 -17.15 -5.16
CA ARG A 60 13.16 -16.15 -5.28
C ARG A 60 12.82 -15.05 -6.29
N ASP A 61 11.91 -15.36 -7.21
CA ASP A 61 11.42 -14.51 -8.29
C ASP A 61 10.17 -15.15 -8.93
N VAL A 62 9.47 -14.40 -9.79
CA VAL A 62 8.24 -14.83 -10.49
C VAL A 62 8.46 -16.05 -11.41
N ALA A 63 9.65 -16.21 -11.99
CA ALA A 63 9.94 -17.35 -12.86
C ALA A 63 10.07 -18.64 -12.03
N HIS A 64 10.69 -18.54 -10.86
CA HIS A 64 10.84 -19.62 -9.90
C HIS A 64 9.48 -20.05 -9.33
N GLU A 65 8.57 -19.11 -9.02
CA GLU A 65 7.19 -19.42 -8.62
C GLU A 65 6.48 -20.32 -9.66
N LYS A 66 6.56 -19.95 -10.94
CA LYS A 66 5.99 -20.74 -12.05
C LYS A 66 6.62 -22.12 -12.11
N GLY A 67 7.92 -22.23 -11.85
CA GLY A 67 8.66 -23.49 -11.76
C GLY A 67 8.15 -24.40 -10.63
N ILE A 68 7.98 -23.85 -9.42
CA ILE A 68 7.44 -24.56 -8.26
C ILE A 68 6.02 -25.05 -8.54
N VAL A 69 5.14 -24.18 -9.05
CA VAL A 69 3.76 -24.55 -9.40
C VAL A 69 3.75 -25.66 -10.44
N LYS A 70 4.63 -25.60 -11.45
CA LYS A 70 4.77 -26.66 -12.45
C LYS A 70 5.22 -27.97 -11.81
N ALA A 71 6.18 -27.95 -10.89
CA ALA A 71 6.65 -29.14 -10.18
C ALA A 71 5.50 -29.82 -9.40
N ILE A 72 4.71 -29.04 -8.66
CA ILE A 72 3.54 -29.56 -7.92
C ILE A 72 2.52 -30.18 -8.87
N LYS A 73 2.26 -29.57 -10.03
CA LYS A 73 1.32 -30.10 -11.05
C LYS A 73 1.74 -31.46 -11.61
N THR A 74 3.01 -31.85 -11.51
CA THR A 74 3.49 -33.19 -11.95
C THR A 74 3.27 -34.29 -10.92
N VAL A 75 2.91 -33.95 -9.69
CA VAL A 75 2.69 -34.94 -8.62
C VAL A 75 1.37 -35.68 -8.87
N ALA A 76 1.45 -36.96 -9.23
CA ALA A 76 0.28 -37.79 -9.48
C ALA A 76 -0.64 -37.88 -8.24
N GLY A 77 -1.93 -37.57 -8.43
CA GLY A 77 -2.94 -37.47 -7.37
C GLY A 77 -3.06 -36.07 -6.75
N VAL A 78 -2.46 -35.05 -7.36
CA VAL A 78 -2.56 -33.64 -6.97
C VAL A 78 -3.13 -32.82 -8.12
N LYS A 79 -4.10 -31.95 -7.82
CA LYS A 79 -4.63 -30.97 -8.74
C LYS A 79 -4.48 -29.58 -8.12
N VAL A 80 -3.71 -28.70 -8.78
CA VAL A 80 -3.64 -27.28 -8.40
C VAL A 80 -4.95 -26.60 -8.81
N ILE A 81 -5.71 -26.13 -7.82
CA ILE A 81 -6.98 -25.42 -8.02
C ILE A 81 -6.72 -23.94 -8.30
N ARG A 82 -5.88 -23.29 -7.48
CA ARG A 82 -5.58 -21.87 -7.57
C ARG A 82 -4.17 -21.58 -7.07
N VAL A 83 -3.54 -20.56 -7.64
CA VAL A 83 -2.32 -19.94 -7.11
C VAL A 83 -2.66 -18.50 -6.79
N MET A 84 -2.32 -18.05 -5.60
CA MET A 84 -2.52 -16.68 -5.13
C MET A 84 -1.17 -16.08 -4.80
N ASP A 85 -0.82 -14.98 -5.45
CA ASP A 85 0.31 -14.16 -5.06
C ASP A 85 -0.07 -13.39 -3.79
N ARG A 86 0.71 -13.56 -2.71
CA ARG A 86 0.42 -12.96 -1.42
C ARG A 86 0.70 -11.47 -1.39
N THR A 87 1.67 -11.00 -2.17
CA THR A 87 1.96 -9.57 -2.34
C THR A 87 0.78 -8.89 -3.02
N PHE A 88 0.26 -9.44 -4.12
CA PHE A 88 -0.96 -8.90 -4.76
C PHE A 88 -2.19 -9.02 -3.87
N SER A 89 -2.31 -10.13 -3.11
CA SER A 89 -3.42 -10.32 -2.18
C SER A 89 -3.45 -9.25 -1.08
N ALA A 90 -2.28 -8.80 -0.61
CA ALA A 90 -2.15 -7.71 0.37
C ALA A 90 -2.54 -6.33 -0.18
N HIS A 91 -2.69 -6.18 -1.51
CA HIS A 91 -3.11 -4.93 -2.16
C HIS A 91 -4.59 -4.96 -2.62
N LEU A 92 -5.33 -6.04 -2.36
CA LEU A 92 -6.74 -6.13 -2.74
C LEU A 92 -7.58 -5.09 -1.99
N GLY A 93 -8.07 -4.08 -2.71
CA GLY A 93 -8.86 -2.99 -2.15
C GLY A 93 -8.04 -1.80 -1.64
N GLY A 94 -6.72 -1.80 -1.86
CA GLY A 94 -5.81 -0.78 -1.34
C GLY A 94 -5.32 -1.10 0.08
N LYS A 95 -4.36 -0.30 0.57
CA LYS A 95 -3.70 -0.52 1.87
C LYS A 95 -4.20 0.39 2.99
N ILE A 96 -5.01 1.39 2.67
CA ILE A 96 -5.51 2.38 3.63
C ILE A 96 -7.02 2.56 3.47
N GLU A 97 -7.68 3.00 4.55
CA GLU A 97 -9.10 3.35 4.56
C GLU A 97 -9.33 4.63 5.37
N VAL A 98 -10.45 5.32 5.11
CA VAL A 98 -10.90 6.44 5.92
C VAL A 98 -11.85 5.93 7.00
N LYS A 99 -11.54 6.26 8.26
CA LYS A 99 -12.36 5.86 9.41
C LYS A 99 -12.78 7.07 10.24
N ASN A 100 -14.04 7.08 10.69
CA ASN A 100 -14.56 8.15 11.53
C ASN A 100 -13.90 8.13 12.92
N LYS A 101 -13.51 9.31 13.43
CA LYS A 101 -13.05 9.48 14.82
C LYS A 101 -14.18 9.41 15.84
N LEU A 102 -15.42 9.71 15.42
CA LEU A 102 -16.63 9.64 16.23
C LEU A 102 -17.71 8.86 15.49
N PRO A 103 -18.46 7.96 16.16
CA PRO A 103 -19.60 7.30 15.54
C PRO A 103 -20.74 8.31 15.32
N VAL A 104 -21.49 8.14 14.23
CA VAL A 104 -22.72 8.90 13.96
C VAL A 104 -23.88 7.90 14.02
N ARG A 105 -24.64 7.91 15.12
CA ARG A 105 -25.63 6.86 15.42
C ARG A 105 -27.06 7.31 15.17
N ASP A 106 -27.31 8.60 15.37
CA ASP A 106 -28.65 9.18 15.28
C ASP A 106 -28.61 10.60 14.69
N ARG A 107 -29.78 11.24 14.64
CA ARG A 107 -29.95 12.61 14.13
C ARG A 107 -29.24 13.65 15.01
N ASN A 108 -29.15 13.41 16.31
CA ASN A 108 -28.50 14.35 17.23
C ASN A 108 -26.99 14.37 16.96
N ASP A 109 -26.36 13.21 16.76
CA ASP A 109 -24.95 13.13 16.37
C ASP A 109 -24.72 13.78 15.01
N LEU A 110 -25.57 13.47 14.02
CA LEU A 110 -25.46 14.05 12.68
C LEU A 110 -25.55 15.60 12.73
N SER A 111 -26.44 16.15 13.54
CA SER A 111 -26.61 17.61 13.67
C SER A 111 -25.39 18.33 14.28
N LYS A 112 -24.52 17.61 15.00
CA LYS A 112 -23.29 18.16 15.59
C LYS A 112 -22.14 18.16 14.60
N VAL A 113 -21.94 17.04 13.90
CA VAL A 113 -20.82 16.85 12.96
C VAL A 113 -21.12 17.41 11.57
N TYR A 114 -22.39 17.69 11.28
CA TYR A 114 -22.87 18.26 10.04
C TYR A 114 -23.86 19.40 10.30
N THR A 115 -24.77 19.66 9.37
CA THR A 115 -25.73 20.74 9.48
C THR A 115 -26.76 20.50 10.60
N PRO A 116 -27.14 21.55 11.36
CA PRO A 116 -26.64 22.93 11.29
C PRO A 116 -25.39 23.19 12.15
N GLY A 117 -24.98 22.26 13.03
CA GLY A 117 -23.97 22.49 14.06
C GLY A 117 -22.59 22.87 13.52
N VAL A 118 -22.15 22.23 12.43
CA VAL A 118 -20.84 22.46 11.79
C VAL A 118 -20.65 23.91 11.34
N ALA A 119 -21.72 24.64 11.04
CA ALA A 119 -21.65 26.03 10.59
C ALA A 119 -20.95 26.94 11.60
N ARG A 120 -21.13 26.69 12.91
CA ARG A 120 -20.44 27.45 13.97
C ARG A 120 -18.93 27.25 13.94
N VAL A 121 -18.48 26.01 13.69
CA VAL A 121 -17.05 25.69 13.54
C VAL A 121 -16.48 26.33 12.28
N CYS A 122 -17.22 26.32 11.16
CA CYS A 122 -16.81 26.99 9.93
C CYS A 122 -16.62 28.50 10.14
N MET A 123 -17.57 29.17 10.83
CA MET A 123 -17.47 30.60 11.09
C MET A 123 -16.35 30.97 12.06
N ASP A 124 -16.07 30.11 13.04
CA ASP A 124 -14.93 30.26 13.94
C ASP A 124 -13.59 30.16 13.20
N ILE A 125 -13.43 29.19 12.28
CA ILE A 125 -12.25 29.08 11.41
C ILE A 125 -12.16 30.26 10.43
N HIS A 126 -13.30 30.77 9.94
CA HIS A 126 -13.31 31.96 9.08
C HIS A 126 -12.76 33.19 9.80
N GLN A 127 -13.05 33.34 11.10
CA GLN A 127 -12.54 34.42 11.94
C GLN A 127 -11.08 34.20 12.34
N ASN A 128 -10.66 32.95 12.56
CA ASN A 128 -9.28 32.58 12.85
C ASN A 128 -8.86 31.30 12.13
N LYS A 129 -8.07 31.44 11.05
CA LYS A 129 -7.64 30.31 10.21
C LYS A 129 -6.84 29.25 10.95
N GLU A 130 -6.09 29.63 11.99
CA GLU A 130 -5.30 28.70 12.81
C GLU A 130 -6.17 27.66 13.51
N HIS A 131 -7.45 27.98 13.77
CA HIS A 131 -8.38 27.03 14.37
C HIS A 131 -8.66 25.82 13.46
N ALA A 132 -8.29 25.87 12.16
CA ALA A 132 -8.33 24.69 11.30
C ALA A 132 -7.44 23.55 11.84
N TYR A 133 -6.28 23.85 12.44
CA TYR A 133 -5.43 22.83 13.08
C TYR A 133 -6.11 22.17 14.29
N ARG A 134 -6.95 22.93 15.00
CA ARG A 134 -7.64 22.47 16.21
C ARG A 134 -8.89 21.65 15.91
N TYR A 135 -9.70 22.09 14.94
CA TYR A 135 -11.05 21.57 14.72
C TYR A 135 -11.18 20.65 13.49
N THR A 136 -10.09 20.40 12.77
CA THR A 136 -10.11 19.56 11.56
C THR A 136 -8.96 18.57 11.53
N ILE A 137 -8.94 17.70 10.52
CA ILE A 137 -7.85 16.76 10.28
C ILE A 137 -6.52 17.45 9.95
N LYS A 138 -6.53 18.74 9.59
CA LYS A 138 -5.34 19.50 9.18
C LYS A 138 -4.18 19.34 10.18
N GLY A 139 -4.47 19.33 11.48
CA GLY A 139 -3.45 19.21 12.54
C GLY A 139 -2.66 17.90 12.55
N ASN A 140 -3.14 16.84 11.88
CA ASN A 140 -2.48 15.53 11.87
C ASN A 140 -2.36 14.93 10.46
N SER A 141 -2.58 15.72 9.40
CA SER A 141 -2.61 15.20 8.03
C SER A 141 -1.43 15.62 7.19
N VAL A 142 -0.95 14.69 6.37
CA VAL A 142 0.15 14.91 5.42
C VAL A 142 -0.29 14.47 4.03
N ALA A 143 -0.04 15.29 3.02
CA ALA A 143 -0.17 14.86 1.63
C ALA A 143 1.11 14.17 1.18
N VAL A 144 1.03 12.91 0.75
CA VAL A 144 2.14 12.20 0.10
C VAL A 144 2.03 12.43 -1.40
N VAL A 145 2.77 13.41 -1.91
CA VAL A 145 2.67 13.92 -3.28
C VAL A 145 3.72 13.29 -4.17
N SER A 146 3.31 12.75 -5.31
CA SER A 146 4.22 12.23 -6.34
C SER A 146 3.66 12.45 -7.75
N ASP A 147 4.51 12.45 -8.77
CA ASP A 147 4.11 12.35 -10.18
C ASP A 147 4.47 10.97 -10.81
N GLY A 148 5.03 10.06 -10.01
CA GLY A 148 5.41 8.71 -10.42
C GLY A 148 6.60 8.64 -11.39
N THR A 149 7.45 9.67 -11.41
CA THR A 149 8.58 9.76 -12.35
C THR A 149 9.89 9.13 -11.86
N ALA A 150 9.98 8.79 -10.58
CA ALA A 150 11.16 8.15 -9.99
C ALA A 150 10.78 7.06 -8.96
N VAL A 151 9.83 6.19 -9.31
CA VAL A 151 9.29 5.21 -8.35
C VAL A 151 10.33 4.13 -8.05
N LEU A 152 10.89 4.15 -6.83
CA LEU A 152 11.90 3.18 -6.39
C LEU A 152 13.06 3.07 -7.42
N GLY A 153 13.41 1.85 -7.84
CA GLY A 153 14.35 1.59 -8.95
C GLY A 153 13.68 1.40 -10.32
N LEU A 154 12.37 1.68 -10.44
CA LEU A 154 11.59 1.45 -11.67
C LEU A 154 11.59 2.66 -12.60
N GLY A 155 11.95 3.84 -12.07
CA GLY A 155 11.99 5.09 -12.82
C GLY A 155 10.59 5.63 -13.11
N ASP A 156 10.42 6.19 -14.31
CA ASP A 156 9.20 6.86 -14.73
C ASP A 156 8.15 5.85 -15.22
N ILE A 157 7.27 5.44 -14.31
CA ILE A 157 6.19 4.49 -14.56
C ILE A 157 4.80 5.14 -14.51
N GLY A 158 4.76 6.44 -14.22
CA GLY A 158 3.54 7.24 -14.19
C GLY A 158 2.76 7.17 -12.86
N PRO A 159 1.76 8.04 -12.71
CA PRO A 159 1.11 8.29 -11.44
C PRO A 159 0.26 7.11 -10.95
N GLU A 160 -0.48 6.42 -11.81
CA GLU A 160 -1.29 5.28 -11.39
C GLU A 160 -0.44 4.11 -10.89
N ALA A 161 0.73 3.90 -11.51
CA ALA A 161 1.65 2.84 -11.11
C ALA A 161 2.41 3.17 -9.81
N ALA A 162 2.48 4.45 -9.43
CA ALA A 162 3.07 4.90 -8.17
C ALA A 162 2.13 4.77 -6.97
N LEU A 163 0.80 4.71 -7.17
CA LEU A 163 -0.21 4.64 -6.10
C LEU A 163 0.11 3.60 -5.01
N PRO A 164 0.48 2.34 -5.33
CA PRO A 164 0.82 1.38 -4.30
C PRO A 164 1.98 1.84 -3.42
N VAL A 165 3.00 2.50 -3.97
CA VAL A 165 4.12 3.02 -3.16
C VAL A 165 3.64 4.15 -2.26
N MET A 166 2.85 5.09 -2.78
CA MET A 166 2.31 6.22 -2.03
C MET A 166 1.36 5.79 -0.90
N GLU A 167 0.49 4.80 -1.15
CA GLU A 167 -0.34 4.18 -0.10
C GLU A 167 0.54 3.50 0.97
N GLY A 168 1.64 2.88 0.55
CA GLY A 168 2.60 2.27 1.47
C GLY A 168 3.24 3.30 2.40
N LYS A 169 3.67 4.44 1.84
CA LYS A 169 4.20 5.57 2.62
C LYS A 169 3.17 6.12 3.59
N ALA A 170 1.92 6.30 3.15
CA ALA A 170 0.83 6.73 4.03
C ALA A 170 0.56 5.74 5.18
N MET A 171 0.58 4.43 4.90
CA MET A 171 0.44 3.38 5.91
C MET A 171 1.60 3.40 6.93
N ILE A 172 2.84 3.63 6.48
CA ILE A 172 4.02 3.76 7.36
C ILE A 172 3.90 4.99 8.26
N PHE A 173 3.49 6.15 7.73
CA PHE A 173 3.21 7.34 8.53
C PHE A 173 2.19 7.05 9.65
N LYS A 174 1.15 6.28 9.34
CA LYS A 174 0.14 5.92 10.33
C LYS A 174 0.67 4.95 11.38
N GLU A 175 1.32 3.88 10.95
CA GLU A 175 1.79 2.81 11.84
C GLU A 175 2.88 3.30 12.82
N PHE A 176 3.81 4.13 12.35
CA PHE A 176 5.00 4.50 13.13
C PHE A 176 4.95 5.90 13.76
N ALA A 177 4.07 6.78 13.29
CA ALA A 177 3.97 8.16 13.80
C ALA A 177 2.54 8.63 14.11
N ASP A 178 1.52 7.76 13.96
CA ASP A 178 0.10 8.10 14.09
C ASP A 178 -0.35 9.28 13.19
N ILE A 179 0.33 9.49 12.06
CA ILE A 179 0.03 10.57 11.12
C ILE A 179 -1.04 10.11 10.12
N ASP A 180 -2.08 10.92 9.93
CA ASP A 180 -3.17 10.67 8.97
C ASP A 180 -2.74 11.13 7.55
N ALA A 181 -1.83 10.37 6.92
CA ALA A 181 -1.31 10.68 5.59
C ALA A 181 -2.25 10.20 4.45
N PHE A 182 -2.23 10.90 3.31
CA PHE A 182 -3.04 10.54 2.15
C PHE A 182 -2.25 10.67 0.83
N PRO A 183 -2.31 9.68 -0.08
CA PRO A 183 -1.61 9.73 -1.37
C PRO A 183 -2.27 10.74 -2.32
N VAL A 184 -1.46 11.63 -2.90
CA VAL A 184 -1.86 12.62 -3.90
C VAL A 184 -0.94 12.49 -5.11
N VAL A 185 -1.32 11.61 -6.03
CA VAL A 185 -0.52 11.34 -7.24
C VAL A 185 -1.02 12.20 -8.40
N LEU A 186 -0.11 12.91 -9.05
CA LEU A 186 -0.42 13.97 -10.01
C LEU A 186 -0.18 13.49 -11.44
N ALA A 187 -1.18 13.65 -12.31
CA ALA A 187 -1.08 13.35 -13.74
C ALA A 187 -0.45 14.49 -14.56
N THR A 188 0.66 15.05 -14.06
CA THR A 188 1.45 16.08 -14.74
C THR A 188 2.92 15.94 -14.34
N LYS A 189 3.80 16.33 -15.26
CA LYS A 189 5.25 16.39 -15.04
C LYS A 189 5.78 17.83 -15.07
N ASP A 190 4.88 18.79 -15.30
CA ASP A 190 5.23 20.20 -15.31
C ASP A 190 5.42 20.71 -13.87
N VAL A 191 6.58 21.31 -13.61
CA VAL A 191 6.96 21.77 -12.26
C VAL A 191 5.97 22.82 -11.74
N ASP A 192 5.58 23.78 -12.57
CA ASP A 192 4.69 24.86 -12.15
C ASP A 192 3.26 24.35 -11.92
N GLU A 193 2.81 23.38 -12.71
CA GLU A 193 1.53 22.71 -12.47
C GLU A 193 1.52 21.91 -11.18
N ILE A 194 2.59 21.18 -10.87
CA ILE A 194 2.75 20.45 -9.60
C ILE A 194 2.69 21.45 -8.44
N VAL A 195 3.53 22.49 -8.49
CA VAL A 195 3.62 23.51 -7.42
C VAL A 195 2.27 24.19 -7.20
N ARG A 196 1.59 24.60 -8.28
CA ARG A 196 0.27 25.22 -8.23
C ARG A 196 -0.78 24.28 -7.65
N THR A 197 -0.77 23.02 -8.04
CA THR A 197 -1.71 22.01 -7.55
C THR A 197 -1.52 21.77 -6.06
N VAL A 198 -0.28 21.52 -5.62
CA VAL A 198 0.05 21.30 -4.21
C VAL A 198 -0.31 22.52 -3.37
N LYS A 199 -0.04 23.73 -3.86
CA LYS A 199 -0.45 24.97 -3.18
C LYS A 199 -1.95 25.06 -2.98
N ASN A 200 -2.75 24.69 -3.98
CA ASN A 200 -4.20 24.78 -3.90
C ASN A 200 -4.82 23.76 -2.94
N ILE A 201 -4.19 22.61 -2.74
CA ILE A 201 -4.67 21.56 -1.80
C ILE A 201 -4.12 21.71 -0.38
N ALA A 202 -3.03 22.47 -0.19
CA ALA A 202 -2.38 22.70 1.10
C ALA A 202 -3.32 23.12 2.26
N PRO A 203 -4.45 23.83 2.06
CA PRO A 203 -5.37 24.13 3.15
C PRO A 203 -5.84 22.89 3.93
N ALA A 204 -5.96 21.72 3.30
CA ALA A 204 -6.41 20.49 3.94
C ALA A 204 -5.34 19.79 4.81
N PHE A 205 -4.06 20.11 4.63
CA PHE A 205 -2.95 19.35 5.19
C PHE A 205 -2.10 20.17 6.16
N GLY A 206 -1.53 19.49 7.15
CA GLY A 206 -0.56 20.06 8.10
C GLY A 206 0.88 20.01 7.59
N GLY A 207 1.17 19.18 6.59
CA GLY A 207 2.46 19.10 5.91
C GLY A 207 2.36 18.45 4.53
N ILE A 208 3.40 18.64 3.71
CA ILE A 208 3.56 18.02 2.39
C ILE A 208 4.80 17.13 2.41
N ASN A 209 4.63 15.86 2.04
CA ASN A 209 5.72 14.92 1.79
C ASN A 209 5.80 14.66 0.28
N LEU A 210 6.79 15.25 -0.38
CA LEU A 210 7.10 14.99 -1.78
C LEU A 210 7.84 13.66 -1.90
N GLU A 211 7.49 12.85 -2.90
CA GLU A 211 8.09 11.53 -3.07
C GLU A 211 8.13 11.04 -4.52
N ASP A 212 9.17 10.26 -4.87
CA ASP A 212 9.31 9.60 -6.18
C ASP A 212 9.19 10.58 -7.36
N ILE A 213 9.69 11.82 -7.20
CA ILE A 213 9.78 12.84 -8.26
C ILE A 213 11.20 12.90 -8.80
N SER A 214 11.36 12.74 -10.11
CA SER A 214 12.68 12.67 -10.75
C SER A 214 13.52 13.93 -10.57
N ALA A 215 14.81 13.76 -10.28
CA ALA A 215 15.80 14.82 -10.40
C ALA A 215 15.99 15.28 -11.87
N PRO A 216 16.34 16.55 -12.12
CA PRO A 216 16.55 17.63 -11.14
C PRO A 216 15.25 18.36 -10.73
N ARG A 217 14.09 18.00 -11.28
CA ARG A 217 12.82 18.72 -11.08
C ARG A 217 12.37 18.73 -9.61
N CYS A 218 12.61 17.65 -8.87
CA CYS A 218 12.25 17.55 -7.46
C CYS A 218 12.84 18.69 -6.60
N PHE A 219 14.08 19.12 -6.89
CA PHE A 219 14.70 20.25 -6.20
C PHE A 219 13.94 21.56 -6.42
N GLU A 220 13.56 21.85 -7.65
CA GLU A 220 12.83 23.07 -8.00
C GLU A 220 11.40 23.06 -7.42
N VAL A 221 10.73 21.90 -7.48
CA VAL A 221 9.41 21.70 -6.84
C VAL A 221 9.48 21.96 -5.34
N GLU A 222 10.45 21.34 -4.65
CA GLU A 222 10.62 21.51 -3.21
C GLU A 222 10.93 22.97 -2.85
N GLU A 223 11.89 23.59 -3.54
CA GLU A 223 12.30 24.97 -3.27
C GLU A 223 11.11 25.94 -3.44
N LYS A 224 10.36 25.81 -4.55
CA LYS A 224 9.19 26.66 -4.81
C LYS A 224 8.12 26.45 -3.74
N LEU A 225 7.83 25.21 -3.36
CA LEU A 225 6.81 24.93 -2.35
C LEU A 225 7.19 25.43 -0.95
N ARG A 226 8.45 25.26 -0.54
CA ARG A 226 8.96 25.79 0.75
C ARG A 226 8.87 27.31 0.85
N LYS A 227 8.96 28.03 -0.28
CA LYS A 227 8.79 29.50 -0.32
C LYS A 227 7.33 29.94 -0.32
N LEU A 228 6.43 29.10 -0.86
CA LEU A 228 5.02 29.45 -1.10
C LEU A 228 4.07 29.01 0.02
N LEU A 229 4.45 28.03 0.83
CA LEU A 229 3.60 27.41 1.82
C LEU A 229 4.06 27.74 3.24
N ASP A 230 3.09 28.02 4.10
CA ASP A 230 3.30 28.23 5.55
C ASP A 230 3.33 26.90 6.33
N ILE A 231 3.32 25.75 5.65
CA ILE A 231 3.40 24.41 6.22
C ILE A 231 4.71 23.72 5.84
N PRO A 232 5.21 22.77 6.66
CA PRO A 232 6.41 22.00 6.31
C PRO A 232 6.26 21.27 4.98
N VAL A 233 7.31 21.36 4.15
CA VAL A 233 7.48 20.59 2.91
C VAL A 233 8.77 19.80 3.07
N PHE A 234 8.67 18.49 2.89
CA PHE A 234 9.78 17.54 3.04
C PHE A 234 9.82 16.63 1.80
N HIS A 235 11.02 16.23 1.38
CA HIS A 235 11.23 15.29 0.28
C HIS A 235 12.06 14.11 0.79
N ASP A 236 11.46 12.93 0.87
CA ASP A 236 12.05 11.78 1.59
C ASP A 236 13.31 11.26 0.88
N ASP A 237 13.29 11.16 -0.44
CA ASP A 237 14.44 10.72 -1.25
C ASP A 237 15.68 11.63 -1.09
N GLN A 238 15.51 12.88 -0.66
CA GLN A 238 16.63 13.82 -0.45
C GLN A 238 17.08 13.89 1.01
N HIS A 239 16.14 14.05 1.93
CA HIS A 239 16.44 14.37 3.32
C HIS A 239 16.33 13.16 4.26
N GLY A 240 15.52 12.16 3.90
CA GLY A 240 15.38 10.92 4.68
C GLY A 240 16.48 9.90 4.40
N THR A 241 17.14 9.99 3.24
CA THR A 241 18.25 9.11 2.84
C THR A 241 19.64 9.66 3.21
N ALA A 242 19.76 10.97 3.47
CA ALA A 242 20.99 11.66 3.86
C ALA A 242 21.27 11.54 5.37
#